data_AF-A0A7Y3VCD7-F1
#
_entry.id   AF-A0A7Y3VCD7-F1
#
_cell.length_a   1.000
_cell.length_b   1.000
_cell.length_c   1.000
_cell.angle_alpha   90.00
_cell.angle_beta   90.00
_cell.angle_gamma   90.00
#
_symmetry.space_group_name_H-M   'P 1'
#
loop_
_entity.id
_entity.type
_entity.pdbx_description
1 polymer ?
#
loop_
_entity_poly.entity_id
_entity_poly.type
_entity_poly.pdbx_seq_one_letter_code
_entity_poly.pdbx_strand_id
1 'polypeptide(L)'
;MKYLFMVAFFLIAPTVLANGVSPEVPPIDWVTLLAVLFGEHGKTIAAWVSVALVVWSQVRQLIPPQWMAKLPNWLIDVLEFLAANKGKAGNEAWNDPKHIKRAKTT
;
A
#
# COMPACT_ATOMS: atom_id res chain seq x y z
N MET A 1 15.38 -12.71 17.63
CA MET A 1 16.29 -11.56 17.38
C MET A 1 16.69 -11.44 15.90
N LYS A 2 17.37 -12.44 15.30
CA LYS A 2 17.85 -12.39 13.91
C LYS A 2 16.80 -11.98 12.87
N TYR A 3 15.60 -12.57 12.93
CA TYR A 3 14.53 -12.28 11.97
C TYR A 3 13.87 -10.90 12.19
N LEU A 4 13.89 -10.38 13.42
CA LEU A 4 13.34 -9.06 13.75
C LEU A 4 14.14 -7.95 13.05
N PHE A 5 15.47 -8.08 13.04
CA PHE A 5 16.35 -7.14 12.35
C PHE A 5 16.22 -7.21 10.83
N MET A 6 15.99 -8.40 10.25
CA MET A 6 15.71 -8.53 8.82
C MET A 6 14.38 -7.88 8.41
N VAL A 7 13.32 -8.07 9.21
CA VAL A 7 12.02 -7.44 8.96
C VAL A 7 12.13 -5.92 9.08
N ALA A 8 12.79 -5.41 10.12
CA ALA A 8 13.04 -3.97 10.28
C ALA A 8 13.86 -3.40 9.10
N PHE A 9 14.88 -4.12 8.64
CA PHE A 9 15.70 -3.70 7.51
C PHE A 9 14.89 -3.67 6.21
N PHE A 10 14.06 -4.67 5.93
CA PHE A 10 13.21 -4.69 4.73
C PHE A 10 12.13 -3.58 4.74
N LEU A 11 11.65 -3.19 5.93
CA LEU A 11 10.67 -2.12 6.07
C LEU A 11 11.29 -0.72 5.90
N ILE A 12 12.58 -0.54 6.20
CA ILE A 12 13.24 0.78 6.24
C ILE A 12 14.18 1.01 5.04
N ALA A 13 14.83 -0.02 4.50
CA ALA A 13 15.81 0.13 3.43
C ALA A 13 15.27 0.84 2.15
N PRO A 14 14.02 0.63 1.70
CA PRO A 14 13.51 1.32 0.51
C PRO A 14 13.36 2.83 0.70
N THR A 15 13.08 3.30 1.93
CA THR A 15 12.85 4.73 2.20
C THR A 15 14.15 5.52 2.28
N VAL A 16 15.26 4.88 2.67
CA VAL A 16 16.59 5.51 2.75
C VAL A 16 17.18 5.77 1.36
N LEU A 17 16.98 4.85 0.41
CA LEU A 17 17.50 4.98 -0.95
C LEU A 17 16.78 6.07 -1.78
N ALA A 18 15.57 6.46 -1.41
CA ALA A 18 14.80 7.50 -2.09
C ALA A 18 15.25 8.94 -1.77
N ASN A 19 16.02 9.15 -0.69
CA ASN A 19 16.40 10.49 -0.21
C ASN A 19 17.73 11.03 -0.78
N GLY A 20 18.40 10.29 -1.68
CA GLY A 20 19.76 10.60 -2.15
C GLY A 20 19.89 11.65 -3.26
N VAL A 21 18.79 12.21 -3.76
CA VAL A 21 18.80 13.19 -4.85
C VAL A 21 17.96 14.38 -4.40
N SER A 22 18.63 15.47 -3.98
CA SER A 22 17.96 16.74 -3.68
C SER A 22 17.70 17.46 -5.01
N PRO A 23 16.45 17.64 -5.47
CA PRO A 23 16.18 18.52 -6.59
C PRO A 23 16.16 19.99 -6.09
N GLU A 24 16.62 20.93 -6.93
CA GLU A 24 16.60 22.38 -6.67
C GLU A 24 15.19 22.95 -6.45
N VAL A 25 14.16 22.16 -6.78
CA VAL A 25 12.76 22.39 -6.42
C VAL A 25 12.30 21.15 -5.65
N PRO A 26 11.88 21.26 -4.37
CA PRO A 26 11.34 20.11 -3.66
C PRO A 26 10.18 19.54 -4.49
N PRO A 27 10.16 18.22 -4.79
CA PRO A 27 9.05 17.63 -5.51
C PRO A 27 7.79 17.94 -4.70
N ILE A 28 6.74 18.46 -5.33
CA ILE A 28 5.45 18.62 -4.66
C ILE A 28 4.83 17.23 -4.55
N ASP A 29 5.34 16.45 -3.59
CA ASP A 29 4.77 15.19 -3.19
C ASP A 29 3.80 15.38 -2.03
N TRP A 30 2.98 14.37 -1.78
CA TRP A 30 1.94 14.40 -0.76
C TRP A 30 2.51 14.54 0.67
N VAL A 31 3.75 14.08 0.90
CA VAL A 31 4.45 14.21 2.19
C VAL A 31 4.83 15.67 2.45
N THR A 32 5.35 16.33 1.42
CA THR A 32 5.73 17.74 1.39
C THR A 32 4.49 18.61 1.58
N LEU A 33 3.37 18.27 0.91
CA LEU A 33 2.09 18.96 1.11
C LEU A 33 1.59 18.84 2.55
N LEU A 34 1.62 17.64 3.15
CA LEU A 34 1.22 17.47 4.54
C LEU A 34 2.13 18.23 5.51
N ALA A 35 3.44 18.20 5.28
CA ALA A 35 4.40 18.92 6.10
C ALA A 35 4.23 20.44 6.01
N VAL A 36 3.87 20.98 4.84
CA VAL A 36 3.57 22.41 4.65
C VAL A 36 2.28 22.80 5.37
N LEU A 37 1.22 21.98 5.26
CA LEU A 37 -0.09 22.30 5.83
C LEU A 37 -0.17 22.12 7.35
N PHE A 38 0.53 21.13 7.90
CA PHE A 38 0.40 20.71 9.29
C PHE A 38 1.73 20.73 10.08
N GLY A 39 2.81 21.23 9.47
CA GLY A 39 4.13 21.31 10.11
C GLY A 39 4.67 19.95 10.53
N GLU A 40 5.13 19.85 11.78
CA GLU A 40 5.69 18.63 12.35
C GLU A 40 4.65 17.49 12.41
N HIS A 41 3.39 17.81 12.72
CA HIS A 41 2.29 16.83 12.69
C HIS A 41 2.06 16.26 11.30
N GLY A 42 2.25 17.06 10.25
CA GLY A 42 2.14 16.61 8.86
C GLY A 42 3.13 15.50 8.52
N LYS A 43 4.38 15.65 8.98
CA LYS A 43 5.42 14.62 8.84
C LYS A 43 5.06 13.36 9.61
N THR A 44 4.54 13.50 10.84
CA THR A 44 4.08 12.37 11.65
C THR A 44 2.92 11.62 11.00
N ILE A 45 1.94 12.34 10.44
CA ILE A 45 0.81 11.75 9.71
C ILE A 45 1.32 10.98 8.49
N ALA A 46 2.21 11.59 7.70
CA ALA A 46 2.77 10.95 6.52
C ALA A 46 3.53 9.65 6.88
N ALA A 47 4.30 9.66 7.97
CA ALA A 47 4.98 8.47 8.46
C ALA A 47 3.99 7.36 8.83
N TRP A 48 2.96 7.66 9.63
CA TRP A 48 1.97 6.67 10.04
C TRP A 48 1.14 6.13 8.88
N VAL A 49 0.72 6.99 7.95
CA VAL A 49 0.00 6.57 6.74
C VAL A 49 0.87 5.64 5.90
N SER A 50 2.14 5.97 5.71
CA SER A 50 3.08 5.12 4.97
C SER A 50 3.23 3.75 5.61
N VAL A 51 3.44 3.69 6.93
CA VAL A 51 3.52 2.42 7.67
C VAL A 51 2.23 1.63 7.53
N ALA A 52 1.07 2.27 7.68
CA ALA A 52 -0.22 1.60 7.56
C ALA A 52 -0.43 0.99 6.16
N LEU A 53 -0.05 1.71 5.10
CA LEU A 53 -0.15 1.21 3.72
C LEU A 53 0.82 0.07 3.44
N VAL A 54 2.05 0.14 3.96
CA VAL A 54 3.01 -0.98 3.86
C VAL A 54 2.45 -2.21 4.57
N VAL A 55 1.99 -2.07 5.82
CA VAL A 55 1.38 -3.18 6.57
C VAL A 55 0.17 -3.74 5.82
N TRP A 56 -0.69 -2.87 5.29
CA TRP A 56 -1.86 -3.28 4.52
C TRP A 56 -1.48 -4.06 3.26
N SER A 57 -0.43 -3.64 2.53
CA SER A 57 0.06 -4.37 1.35
C SER A 57 0.46 -5.80 1.68
N GLN A 58 1.07 -6.04 2.84
CA GLN A 58 1.48 -7.37 3.28
C GLN A 58 0.28 -8.20 3.76
N VAL A 59 -0.60 -7.59 4.56
CA VAL A 59 -1.84 -8.23 5.04
C VAL A 59 -2.72 -8.65 3.86
N ARG A 60 -2.88 -7.81 2.84
CA ARG A 60 -3.68 -8.11 1.65
C ARG A 60 -3.18 -9.36 0.92
N GLN A 61 -1.87 -9.63 0.90
CA GLN A 61 -1.31 -10.84 0.28
C GLN A 61 -1.71 -12.12 1.01
N LEU A 62 -2.02 -12.05 2.30
CA LEU A 62 -2.47 -13.18 3.11
C LEU A 62 -3.98 -13.43 3.01
N ILE A 63 -4.75 -12.46 2.52
CA ILE A 63 -6.21 -12.56 2.44
C ILE A 63 -6.60 -13.27 1.13
N PRO A 64 -7.29 -14.42 1.19
CA PRO A 64 -7.74 -15.13 0.00
C PRO A 64 -8.71 -14.27 -0.84
N PRO A 65 -8.62 -14.30 -2.18
CA PRO A 65 -9.53 -13.56 -3.06
C PRO A 65 -11.02 -13.91 -2.83
N GLN A 66 -11.32 -15.15 -2.41
CA GLN A 66 -12.66 -15.61 -2.07
C GLN A 66 -13.30 -14.86 -0.88
N TRP A 67 -12.49 -14.38 0.06
CA TRP A 67 -12.98 -13.60 1.20
C TRP A 67 -13.27 -12.17 0.77
N MET A 68 -12.38 -11.58 -0.04
CA MET A 68 -12.56 -10.25 -0.63
C MET A 68 -13.79 -10.19 -1.55
N ALA A 69 -14.11 -11.27 -2.27
CA ALA A 69 -15.28 -11.36 -3.15
C ALA A 69 -16.63 -11.14 -2.43
N LYS A 70 -16.68 -11.27 -1.10
CA LYS A 70 -17.88 -10.99 -0.29
C LYS A 70 -18.17 -9.50 -0.14
N LEU A 71 -17.18 -8.63 -0.41
CA LEU A 71 -17.28 -7.19 -0.21
C LEU A 71 -17.98 -6.50 -1.40
N PRO A 72 -18.56 -5.31 -1.21
CA PRO A 72 -19.04 -4.46 -2.31
C PRO A 72 -17.90 -4.11 -3.29
N ASN A 73 -18.23 -3.95 -4.58
CA ASN A 73 -17.20 -3.76 -5.62
C ASN A 73 -16.34 -2.50 -5.38
N TRP A 74 -16.96 -1.42 -4.92
CA TRP A 74 -16.25 -0.18 -4.59
C TRP A 74 -15.24 -0.38 -3.45
N LEU A 75 -15.57 -1.22 -2.46
CA LEU A 75 -14.69 -1.49 -1.34
C LEU A 75 -13.50 -2.36 -1.77
N ILE A 76 -13.73 -3.35 -2.64
CA ILE A 76 -12.66 -4.12 -3.27
C ILE A 76 -11.71 -3.17 -4.01
N ASP A 77 -12.25 -2.23 -4.80
CA ASP A 77 -11.44 -1.25 -5.53
C ASP A 77 -10.56 -0.39 -4.62
N VAL A 78 -11.10 0.09 -3.50
CA VAL A 78 -10.36 0.90 -2.53
C VAL A 78 -9.27 0.06 -1.87
N LEU A 79 -9.61 -1.12 -1.36
CA LEU A 79 -8.67 -1.99 -0.65
C LEU A 79 -7.53 -2.49 -1.53
N GLU A 80 -7.81 -2.81 -2.79
CA GLU A 80 -6.76 -3.21 -3.75
C GLU A 80 -5.93 -2.02 -4.22
N PHE A 81 -6.52 -0.83 -4.36
CA PHE A 81 -5.76 0.39 -4.64
C PHE A 81 -4.80 0.72 -3.50
N LEU A 82 -5.27 0.70 -2.25
CA LEU A 82 -4.44 0.96 -1.06
C LEU A 82 -3.33 -0.08 -0.88
N ALA A 83 -3.55 -1.31 -1.33
CA ALA A 83 -2.53 -2.35 -1.30
C ALA A 83 -1.52 -2.26 -2.46
N ALA A 84 -1.66 -1.25 -3.34
CA ALA A 84 -0.94 -1.18 -4.62
C ALA A 84 -1.09 -2.47 -5.47
N ASN A 85 -2.21 -3.18 -5.31
CA ASN A 85 -2.54 -4.43 -5.98
C ASN A 85 -3.49 -4.23 -7.19
N LYS A 86 -3.82 -2.98 -7.52
CA LYS A 86 -4.71 -2.61 -8.61
C LYS A 86 -3.91 -2.34 -9.89
N GLY A 87 -3.78 -3.34 -10.78
CA GLY A 87 -3.10 -3.17 -12.07
C GLY A 87 -2.46 -4.45 -12.62
N LYS A 88 -1.82 -4.33 -13.80
CA LYS A 88 -1.23 -5.37 -14.68
C LYS A 88 -0.10 -6.24 -14.08
N ALA A 89 -0.09 -6.54 -12.79
CA ALA A 89 0.47 -7.83 -12.39
C ALA A 89 -0.55 -8.86 -12.83
N GLY A 90 -0.21 -9.71 -13.81
CA GLY A 90 -1.04 -10.80 -14.31
C GLY A 90 -1.32 -11.84 -13.23
N ASN A 91 -2.08 -11.45 -12.22
CA ASN A 91 -2.83 -12.38 -11.42
C ASN A 91 -3.85 -12.96 -12.38
N GLU A 92 -3.62 -14.21 -12.77
CA GLU A 92 -4.56 -15.05 -13.50
C GLU A 92 -5.98 -14.78 -12.97
N ALA A 93 -7.01 -14.91 -13.81
CA ALA A 93 -8.40 -14.64 -13.44
C ALA A 93 -8.83 -15.26 -12.09
N TRP A 94 -8.13 -16.31 -11.65
CA TRP A 94 -8.20 -16.99 -10.36
C TRP A 94 -7.84 -16.14 -9.12
N ASN A 95 -7.04 -15.09 -9.25
CA ASN A 95 -6.57 -14.24 -8.14
C ASN A 95 -7.31 -12.89 -8.04
N ASP A 96 -8.21 -12.58 -8.99
CA ASP A 96 -9.06 -11.38 -8.94
C ASP A 96 -10.34 -11.64 -8.11
N PRO A 97 -10.53 -10.96 -6.97
CA PRO A 97 -11.75 -11.09 -6.16
C PRO A 97 -13.03 -10.78 -6.93
N LYS A 98 -12.99 -9.83 -7.88
CA LYS A 98 -14.15 -9.47 -8.70
C LYS A 98 -14.49 -10.55 -9.72
N HIS A 99 -13.49 -11.21 -10.27
CA HIS A 99 -13.70 -12.34 -11.18
C HIS A 99 -14.37 -13.51 -10.45
N ILE A 100 -13.88 -13.89 -9.26
CA ILE A 100 -14.49 -14.93 -8.42
C ILE A 100 -15.93 -14.56 -8.04
N LYS A 101 -16.18 -13.29 -7.68
CA LYS A 101 -17.51 -12.82 -7.34
C LYS A 101 -18.51 -13.01 -8.49
N ARG A 102 -18.12 -12.68 -9.72
CA ARG A 102 -18.94 -12.86 -10.91
C ARG A 102 -19.22 -14.34 -11.19
N ALA A 103 -18.20 -15.18 -11.10
CA ALA A 103 -18.34 -16.63 -11.30
C ALA A 103 -19.31 -17.29 -10.30
N LYS A 104 -19.40 -16.77 -9.06
CA LYS A 104 -20.31 -17.30 -8.03
C LYS A 104 -21.75 -16.77 -8.10
N THR A 105 -21.99 -15.72 -8.88
CA THR A 105 -23.32 -15.11 -9.06
C THR A 105 -24.03 -15.64 -10.30
N THR A 106 -23.35 -16.47 -11.10
CA THR A 106 -23.93 -17.25 -12.21
C THR A 106 -24.29 -18.64 -11.68
#